data_AF-A0AAX6LD49-F1
#
_entry.id   AF-A0AAX6LD49-F1
#
_cell.length_a   1.000
_cell.length_b   1.000
_cell.length_c   1.000
_cell.angle_alpha   90.00
_cell.angle_beta   90.00
_cell.angle_gamma   90.00
#
_symmetry.space_group_name_H-M   'P 1'
#
loop_
_entity.id
_entity.type
_entity.pdbx_description
1 polymer ?
#
loop_
_entity_poly.entity_id
_entity_poly.type
_entity_poly.pdbx_seq_one_letter_code
_entity_poly.pdbx_strand_id
1 'polypeptide(L)'
;MLRKQAWFKTESGYADSELSLIGVAASPRYSVDDVVTKVGSLLTLRHFGSARELFNDLRMQIARHKILVMQKGGAGLGTNRPLQVEEVRAFVLLDGYAPLIFLNQKDSYTARVFSLIHEFIHILRGTDELFATINHTLKEERFINAVTASFLMPAEEFVTEFRASGIRKVATRFNVSPFAVAIRARHLGLISDDLNLSELDLESTASHKSVGGNPYYMALSFNDNRYMTALVRSQENGTLPPTKAAALLGVSTKMLDKTIRIFNEREVRL
;
A
#
# COMPACT_ATOMS: atom_id res chain seq x y z
N MET A 1 -8.83 -8.30 -7.56
CA MET A 1 -9.19 -7.00 -6.96
C MET A 1 -10.29 -6.26 -7.72
N LEU A 2 -10.26 -6.22 -9.06
CA LEU A 2 -11.31 -5.60 -9.90
C LEU A 2 -12.76 -5.91 -9.49
N ARG A 3 -13.11 -7.20 -9.27
CA ARG A 3 -14.47 -7.58 -8.81
C ARG A 3 -14.87 -6.94 -7.47
N LYS A 4 -13.92 -6.80 -6.55
CA LYS A 4 -14.15 -6.17 -5.23
C LYS A 4 -14.36 -4.66 -5.39
N GLN A 5 -13.50 -4.01 -6.18
CA GLN A 5 -13.61 -2.58 -6.47
C GLN A 5 -14.94 -2.25 -7.17
N ALA A 6 -15.29 -3.01 -8.21
CA ALA A 6 -16.53 -2.83 -8.96
C ALA A 6 -17.76 -2.97 -8.04
N TRP A 7 -17.82 -4.05 -7.27
CA TRP A 7 -18.88 -4.26 -6.30
C TRP A 7 -18.94 -3.14 -5.26
N PHE A 8 -17.80 -2.72 -4.70
CA PHE A 8 -17.76 -1.64 -3.72
C PHE A 8 -18.27 -0.33 -4.33
N LYS A 9 -17.82 0.01 -5.54
CA LYS A 9 -18.26 1.22 -6.23
C LYS A 9 -19.77 1.26 -6.44
N THR A 10 -20.37 0.16 -6.88
CA THR A 10 -21.78 0.16 -7.31
C THR A 10 -22.76 -0.21 -6.21
N GLU A 11 -22.39 -1.09 -5.28
CA GLU A 11 -23.31 -1.72 -4.33
C GLU A 11 -23.04 -1.31 -2.87
N SER A 12 -21.91 -0.69 -2.53
CA SER A 12 -21.57 -0.42 -1.12
C SER A 12 -22.32 0.73 -0.47
N GLY A 13 -22.82 1.68 -1.27
CA GLY A 13 -23.35 2.96 -0.79
C GLY A 13 -22.30 3.96 -0.28
N TYR A 14 -20.99 3.67 -0.41
CA TYR A 14 -19.91 4.55 0.05
C TYR A 14 -19.21 5.36 -1.06
N ALA A 15 -19.55 5.09 -2.32
CA ALA A 15 -18.88 5.62 -3.51
C ALA A 15 -19.83 6.57 -4.29
N ASP A 16 -20.39 7.54 -3.57
CA ASP A 16 -21.42 8.47 -4.04
C ASP A 16 -20.86 9.73 -4.72
N SER A 17 -19.58 10.01 -4.52
CA SER A 17 -18.90 11.22 -4.93
C SER A 17 -17.51 10.92 -5.46
N GLU A 18 -17.10 11.65 -6.50
CA GLU A 18 -15.75 11.56 -7.05
C GLU A 18 -14.73 12.17 -6.07
N LEU A 19 -13.57 11.53 -5.94
CA LEU A 19 -12.51 11.94 -5.03
C LEU A 19 -11.61 13.00 -5.67
N SER A 20 -11.70 14.23 -5.17
CA SER A 20 -10.90 15.37 -5.63
C SER A 20 -9.40 15.24 -5.38
N LEU A 21 -8.96 14.28 -4.56
CA LEU A 21 -7.54 14.03 -4.30
C LEU A 21 -6.84 13.36 -5.50
N ILE A 22 -7.59 12.68 -6.37
CA ILE A 22 -7.01 11.96 -7.50
C ILE A 22 -6.47 12.99 -8.50
N GLY A 23 -5.20 12.88 -8.85
CA GLY A 23 -4.56 13.85 -9.74
C GLY A 23 -4.25 15.22 -9.10
N VAL A 24 -4.43 15.41 -7.80
CA VAL A 24 -4.11 16.67 -7.10
C VAL A 24 -2.63 17.08 -7.20
N ALA A 25 -1.76 16.13 -7.55
CA ALA A 25 -0.34 16.27 -7.78
C ALA A 25 0.06 15.95 -9.25
N ALA A 26 -0.87 15.93 -10.20
CA ALA A 26 -0.62 15.53 -11.59
C ALA A 26 0.25 16.52 -12.40
N SER A 27 0.41 17.76 -11.95
CA SER A 27 1.18 18.76 -12.71
C SER A 27 2.61 18.28 -12.95
N PRO A 28 3.11 18.30 -14.20
CA PRO A 28 4.48 17.94 -14.52
C PRO A 28 5.50 18.98 -14.04
N ARG A 29 5.04 20.15 -13.56
CA ARG A 29 5.89 21.19 -12.99
C ARG A 29 6.18 20.97 -11.50
N TYR A 30 5.47 20.07 -10.83
CA TYR A 30 5.72 19.82 -9.42
C TYR A 30 7.09 19.14 -9.24
N SER A 31 7.91 19.75 -8.39
CA SER A 31 9.14 19.16 -7.89
C SER A 31 8.84 18.02 -6.90
N VAL A 32 9.89 17.30 -6.51
CA VAL A 32 9.79 16.28 -5.45
C VAL A 32 9.25 16.91 -4.16
N ASP A 33 9.75 18.08 -3.77
CA ASP A 33 9.35 18.75 -2.52
C ASP A 33 7.90 19.25 -2.55
N ASP A 34 7.41 19.68 -3.72
CA ASP A 34 6.00 20.06 -3.88
C ASP A 34 5.08 18.87 -3.62
N VAL A 35 5.42 17.68 -4.14
CA VAL A 35 4.62 16.47 -3.95
C VAL A 35 4.78 15.93 -2.54
N VAL A 36 5.99 15.95 -1.95
CA VAL A 36 6.20 15.59 -0.54
C VAL A 36 5.34 16.45 0.38
N THR A 37 5.26 17.76 0.13
CA THR A 37 4.41 18.69 0.89
C THR A 37 2.93 18.30 0.78
N LYS A 38 2.45 17.96 -0.42
CA LYS A 38 1.07 17.47 -0.61
C LYS A 38 0.82 16.16 0.13
N VAL A 39 1.75 15.20 0.06
CA VAL A 39 1.67 13.94 0.83
C VAL A 39 1.62 14.24 2.33
N GLY A 40 2.48 15.14 2.83
CA GLY A 40 2.51 15.56 4.24
C GLY A 40 1.25 16.30 4.71
N SER A 41 0.50 16.93 3.81
CA SER A 41 -0.80 17.53 4.14
C SER A 41 -1.93 16.49 4.32
N LEU A 42 -1.73 15.28 3.77
CA LEU A 42 -2.71 14.19 3.80
C LEU A 42 -2.33 13.10 4.80
N LEU A 43 -1.03 12.86 4.99
CA LEU A 43 -0.48 11.81 5.84
C LEU A 43 0.54 12.40 6.82
N THR A 44 0.40 12.07 8.09
CA THR A 44 1.38 12.36 9.13
C THR A 44 2.34 11.18 9.27
N LEU A 45 3.63 11.42 8.99
CA LEU A 45 4.68 10.44 9.28
C LEU A 45 4.98 10.47 10.78
N ARG A 46 4.79 9.32 11.44
CA ARG A 46 5.09 9.14 12.87
C ARG A 46 6.18 8.09 13.06
N HIS A 47 6.93 8.23 14.14
CA HIS A 47 7.94 7.26 14.54
C HIS A 47 7.32 6.11 15.33
N PHE A 48 7.63 4.89 14.93
CA PHE A 48 7.17 3.66 15.58
C PHE A 48 8.34 2.73 15.87
N GLY A 49 8.15 1.82 16.84
CA GLY A 49 9.13 0.78 17.17
C GLY A 49 9.22 -0.33 16.13
N SER A 50 8.26 -0.41 15.20
CA SER A 50 8.25 -1.40 14.14
C SER A 50 7.60 -0.91 12.84
N ALA A 51 8.07 -1.45 11.70
CA ALA A 51 7.50 -1.16 10.38
C ALA A 51 6.05 -1.61 10.25
N ARG A 52 5.63 -2.59 11.05
CA ARG A 52 4.24 -3.05 11.10
C ARG A 52 3.30 -2.00 11.68
N GLU A 53 3.72 -1.32 12.73
CA GLU A 53 2.94 -0.24 13.33
C GLU A 53 2.85 0.96 12.38
N LEU A 54 3.98 1.36 11.79
CA LEU A 54 4.01 2.41 10.76
C LEU A 54 3.09 2.06 9.58
N PHE A 55 3.18 0.83 9.07
CA PHE A 55 2.32 0.35 7.99
C PHE A 55 0.84 0.47 8.33
N ASN A 56 0.44 -0.02 9.52
CA ASN A 56 -0.96 0.00 9.94
C ASN A 56 -1.48 1.43 10.12
N ASP A 57 -0.64 2.33 10.64
CA ASP A 57 -0.96 3.74 10.79
C ASP A 57 -1.19 4.41 9.43
N LEU A 58 -0.20 4.35 8.53
CA LEU A 58 -0.30 4.93 7.19
C LEU A 58 -1.48 4.34 6.41
N ARG A 59 -1.71 3.03 6.52
CA ARG A 59 -2.87 2.36 5.91
C ARG A 59 -4.18 2.94 6.42
N MET A 60 -4.30 3.19 7.72
CA MET A 60 -5.50 3.78 8.32
C MET A 60 -5.70 5.22 7.85
N GLN A 61 -4.64 6.03 7.79
CA GLN A 61 -4.70 7.40 7.30
C GLN A 61 -5.15 7.46 5.83
N ILE A 62 -4.58 6.61 4.97
CA ILE A 62 -4.97 6.49 3.55
C ILE A 62 -6.44 6.05 3.42
N ALA A 63 -6.88 5.08 4.23
CA ALA A 63 -8.27 4.61 4.22
C ALA A 63 -9.29 5.73 4.58
N ARG A 64 -8.90 6.68 5.44
CA ARG A 64 -9.72 7.86 5.78
C ARG A 64 -9.93 8.80 4.60
N HIS A 65 -9.01 8.83 3.65
CA HIS A 65 -9.13 9.55 2.37
C HIS A 65 -10.01 8.81 1.34
N LYS A 66 -10.85 7.90 1.81
CA LYS A 66 -11.76 7.07 1.02
C LYS A 66 -11.08 6.11 0.02
N ILE A 67 -9.77 5.90 0.09
CA ILE A 67 -9.01 4.95 -0.73
C ILE A 67 -9.09 3.56 -0.12
N LEU A 68 -9.39 2.54 -0.91
CA LEU A 68 -9.40 1.14 -0.44
C LEU A 68 -7.98 0.61 -0.35
N VAL A 69 -7.56 0.10 0.81
CA VAL A 69 -6.26 -0.57 0.95
C VAL A 69 -6.46 -2.05 1.24
N MET A 70 -6.07 -2.90 0.30
CA MET A 70 -6.21 -4.35 0.38
C MET A 70 -4.87 -5.04 0.23
N GLN A 71 -4.78 -6.27 0.75
CA GLN A 71 -3.54 -7.05 0.69
C GLN A 71 -3.85 -8.53 0.52
N LYS A 72 -3.00 -9.27 -0.19
CA LYS A 72 -3.14 -10.74 -0.30
C LYS A 72 -1.78 -11.37 -0.59
N GLY A 73 -1.55 -12.59 -0.10
CA GLY A 73 -0.41 -13.39 -0.50
C GLY A 73 -0.70 -14.11 -1.82
N GLY A 74 0.06 -13.78 -2.87
CA GLY A 74 -0.21 -14.24 -4.24
C GLY A 74 -1.41 -13.50 -4.84
N ALA A 75 -1.16 -12.71 -5.89
CA ALA A 75 -2.26 -12.21 -6.70
C ALA A 75 -2.94 -13.39 -7.40
N GLY A 76 -4.01 -13.16 -8.14
CA GLY A 76 -4.62 -14.19 -8.95
C GLY A 76 -5.29 -13.46 -10.08
N LEU A 77 -4.61 -13.39 -11.22
CA LEU A 77 -5.25 -13.03 -12.47
C LEU A 77 -5.64 -14.34 -13.16
N GLY A 78 -6.92 -14.43 -13.52
CA GLY A 78 -7.39 -15.47 -14.42
C GLY A 78 -6.64 -15.35 -15.76
N THR A 79 -6.48 -16.50 -16.40
CA THR A 79 -5.79 -16.73 -17.67
C THR A 79 -6.21 -15.72 -18.75
N ASN A 80 -5.36 -14.72 -19.04
CA ASN A 80 -5.15 -14.10 -20.38
C ASN A 80 -4.22 -12.86 -20.37
N ARG A 81 -3.05 -12.93 -19.71
CA ARG A 81 -1.88 -12.07 -20.02
C ARG A 81 -0.61 -12.60 -19.34
N PRO A 82 0.59 -12.40 -19.91
CA PRO A 82 1.83 -12.91 -19.35
C PRO A 82 2.39 -11.92 -18.33
N LEU A 83 1.95 -12.02 -17.08
CA LEU A 83 2.70 -11.53 -15.92
C LEU A 83 2.56 -12.61 -14.85
N GLN A 84 3.67 -13.25 -14.48
CA GLN A 84 3.66 -14.26 -13.43
C GLN A 84 3.30 -13.57 -12.12
N VAL A 85 2.25 -14.10 -11.50
CA VAL A 85 1.44 -13.51 -10.44
C VAL A 85 2.18 -13.49 -9.09
N GLU A 86 3.32 -14.16 -9.05
CA GLU A 86 4.29 -14.24 -7.98
C GLU A 86 5.18 -12.99 -7.88
N GLU A 87 5.19 -12.10 -8.89
CA GLU A 87 6.17 -11.00 -9.00
C GLU A 87 5.62 -9.59 -8.68
N VAL A 88 4.31 -9.40 -8.60
CA VAL A 88 3.73 -8.06 -8.37
C VAL A 88 3.72 -7.72 -6.87
N ARG A 89 4.57 -6.77 -6.46
CA ARG A 89 4.68 -6.29 -5.07
C ARG A 89 3.50 -5.43 -4.63
N ALA A 90 3.04 -4.55 -5.50
CA ALA A 90 1.90 -3.67 -5.30
C ALA A 90 1.35 -3.22 -6.65
N PHE A 91 0.14 -2.67 -6.64
CA PHE A 91 -0.43 -1.92 -7.76
C PHE A 91 -1.60 -1.07 -7.29
N VAL A 92 -1.91 -0.04 -8.08
CA VAL A 92 -3.11 0.77 -7.95
C VAL A 92 -4.15 0.41 -9.02
N LEU A 93 -5.43 0.39 -8.63
CA LEU A 93 -6.55 0.48 -9.56
C LEU A 93 -7.14 1.88 -9.43
N LEU A 94 -6.82 2.75 -10.37
CA LEU A 94 -7.38 4.10 -10.39
C LEU A 94 -8.86 4.06 -10.75
N ASP A 95 -9.67 4.72 -9.92
CA ASP A 95 -11.09 4.95 -10.16
C ASP A 95 -11.49 6.21 -9.39
N GLY A 96 -12.27 7.09 -10.02
CA GLY A 96 -12.71 8.35 -9.43
C GLY A 96 -13.47 8.20 -8.11
N TYR A 97 -14.14 7.07 -7.90
CA TYR A 97 -15.08 6.86 -6.79
C TYR A 97 -14.57 5.83 -5.78
N ALA A 98 -13.79 4.85 -6.23
CA ALA A 98 -13.30 3.76 -5.39
C ALA A 98 -11.85 3.38 -5.75
N PRO A 99 -10.85 4.28 -5.67
CA PRO A 99 -9.48 3.92 -5.95
C PRO A 99 -9.00 2.85 -4.95
N LEU A 100 -8.21 1.89 -5.43
CA LEU A 100 -7.77 0.75 -4.65
C LEU A 100 -6.27 0.55 -4.76
N ILE A 101 -5.60 0.48 -3.61
CA ILE A 101 -4.21 0.05 -3.48
C ILE A 101 -4.20 -1.43 -3.10
N PHE A 102 -3.50 -2.24 -3.88
CA PHE A 102 -3.18 -3.63 -3.57
C PHE A 102 -1.74 -3.76 -3.11
N LEU A 103 -1.51 -4.59 -2.09
CA LEU A 103 -0.19 -4.95 -1.60
C LEU A 103 0.00 -6.47 -1.49
N ASN A 104 1.18 -6.94 -1.83
CA ASN A 104 1.56 -8.33 -1.61
C ASN A 104 1.87 -8.56 -0.13
N GLN A 105 1.08 -9.42 0.51
CA GLN A 105 1.23 -9.72 1.93
C GLN A 105 2.47 -10.58 2.24
N LYS A 106 3.11 -11.17 1.21
CA LYS A 106 4.37 -11.91 1.36
C LYS A 106 5.58 -10.99 1.54
N ASP A 107 5.46 -9.72 1.16
CA ASP A 107 6.53 -8.74 1.31
C ASP A 107 6.72 -8.37 2.78
N SER A 108 7.95 -8.01 3.12
CA SER A 108 8.29 -7.47 4.44
C SER A 108 7.47 -6.21 4.74
N TYR A 109 7.27 -5.89 6.02
CA TYR A 109 6.55 -4.68 6.38
C TYR A 109 7.26 -3.42 5.90
N THR A 110 8.60 -3.39 5.87
CA THR A 110 9.36 -2.26 5.34
C THR A 110 9.12 -2.07 3.85
N ALA A 111 9.10 -3.15 3.06
CA ALA A 111 8.75 -3.10 1.64
C ALA A 111 7.30 -2.63 1.44
N ARG A 112 6.36 -3.14 2.25
CA ARG A 112 4.94 -2.74 2.18
C ARG A 112 4.69 -1.29 2.59
N VAL A 113 5.47 -0.72 3.54
CA VAL A 113 5.44 0.72 3.84
C VAL A 113 5.82 1.52 2.62
N PHE A 114 6.94 1.16 1.98
CA PHE A 114 7.41 1.85 0.77
C PHE A 114 6.38 1.77 -0.35
N SER A 115 5.91 0.55 -0.68
CA SER A 115 4.88 0.35 -1.72
C SER A 115 3.59 1.10 -1.39
N LEU A 116 3.10 1.07 -0.16
CA LEU A 116 1.86 1.77 0.20
C LEU A 116 1.92 3.27 -0.10
N ILE A 117 3.05 3.92 0.24
CA ILE A 117 3.25 5.34 -0.04
C ILE A 117 3.45 5.58 -1.54
N HIS A 118 4.21 4.72 -2.21
CA HIS A 118 4.45 4.77 -3.65
C HIS A 118 3.12 4.72 -4.43
N GLU A 119 2.27 3.72 -4.18
CA GLU A 119 0.95 3.59 -4.81
C GLU A 119 0.02 4.76 -4.46
N PHE A 120 0.09 5.28 -3.22
CA PHE A 120 -0.67 6.46 -2.83
C PHE A 120 -0.25 7.68 -3.66
N ILE A 121 1.04 7.86 -3.94
CA ILE A 121 1.53 8.94 -4.80
C ILE A 121 1.05 8.75 -6.24
N HIS A 122 1.00 7.52 -6.78
CA HIS A 122 0.38 7.27 -8.09
C HIS A 122 -1.07 7.76 -8.14
N ILE A 123 -1.86 7.56 -7.08
CA ILE A 123 -3.22 8.11 -6.97
C ILE A 123 -3.20 9.64 -7.01
N LEU A 124 -2.35 10.29 -6.21
CA LEU A 124 -2.24 11.75 -6.20
C LEU A 124 -1.78 12.29 -7.55
N ARG A 125 -0.98 11.54 -8.31
CA ARG A 125 -0.54 11.91 -9.65
C ARG A 125 -1.53 11.55 -10.75
N GLY A 126 -2.54 10.73 -10.44
CA GLY A 126 -3.55 10.28 -11.40
C GLY A 126 -2.97 9.39 -12.51
N THR A 127 -1.85 8.71 -12.22
CA THR A 127 -1.13 7.88 -13.20
C THR A 127 -1.54 6.43 -13.08
N ASP A 128 -2.03 5.85 -14.18
CA ASP A 128 -2.32 4.41 -14.27
C ASP A 128 -1.13 3.67 -14.88
N GLU A 129 -0.46 2.85 -14.08
CA GLU A 129 0.67 2.01 -14.48
C GLU A 129 0.31 1.04 -15.63
N LEU A 130 -0.98 0.66 -15.77
CA LEU A 130 -1.42 -0.33 -16.74
C LEU A 130 -1.53 0.21 -18.18
N PHE A 131 -1.58 1.55 -18.37
CA PHE A 131 -1.90 2.17 -19.67
C PHE A 131 -0.84 3.16 -20.20
N ALA A 132 0.27 3.37 -19.49
CA ALA A 132 1.30 4.33 -19.90
C ALA A 132 2.40 3.73 -20.81
N THR A 133 3.05 4.58 -21.61
CA THR A 133 4.18 4.17 -22.48
C THR A 133 5.46 3.91 -21.68
N ILE A 134 6.25 2.90 -22.07
CA ILE A 134 7.42 2.38 -21.32
C ILE A 134 8.42 3.48 -20.88
N ASN A 135 8.72 4.45 -21.75
CA ASN A 135 9.68 5.52 -21.43
C ASN A 135 9.10 6.59 -20.50
N HIS A 136 7.80 6.86 -20.59
CA HIS A 136 7.12 7.79 -19.69
C HIS A 136 7.01 7.19 -18.29
N THR A 137 6.70 5.89 -18.20
CA THR A 137 6.68 5.15 -16.92
C THR A 137 8.03 5.22 -16.23
N LEU A 138 9.15 4.94 -16.89
CA LEU A 138 10.46 4.95 -16.21
C LEU A 138 10.84 6.29 -15.53
N LYS A 139 10.51 7.43 -16.15
CA LYS A 139 10.79 8.75 -15.54
C LYS A 139 9.86 9.03 -14.37
N GLU A 140 8.59 8.71 -14.56
CA GLU A 140 7.55 8.85 -13.53
C GLU A 140 7.87 7.97 -12.31
N GLU A 141 8.21 6.71 -12.53
CA GLU A 141 8.63 5.76 -11.47
C GLU A 141 9.82 6.29 -10.67
N ARG A 142 10.84 6.84 -11.34
CA ARG A 142 12.00 7.44 -10.66
C ARG A 142 11.60 8.65 -9.82
N PHE A 143 10.71 9.48 -10.35
CA PHE A 143 10.18 10.64 -9.64
C PHE A 143 9.39 10.21 -8.39
N ILE A 144 8.46 9.25 -8.54
CA ILE A 144 7.64 8.74 -7.44
C ILE A 144 8.51 8.03 -6.39
N ASN A 145 9.52 7.26 -6.80
CA ASN A 145 10.50 6.69 -5.87
C ASN A 145 11.25 7.76 -5.08
N ALA A 146 11.64 8.86 -5.72
CA ALA A 146 12.29 9.99 -5.05
C ALA A 146 11.35 10.69 -4.05
N VAL A 147 10.07 10.88 -4.40
CA VAL A 147 9.04 11.43 -3.50
C VAL A 147 8.82 10.49 -2.31
N THR A 148 8.62 9.19 -2.55
CA THR A 148 8.41 8.18 -1.50
C THR A 148 9.58 8.16 -0.52
N ALA A 149 10.82 8.10 -1.03
CA ALA A 149 12.02 8.11 -0.19
C ALA A 149 12.15 9.43 0.58
N SER A 150 11.80 10.58 -0.02
CA SER A 150 11.89 11.88 0.63
C SER A 150 10.84 12.06 1.71
N PHE A 151 9.63 11.55 1.51
CA PHE A 151 8.57 11.55 2.53
C PHE A 151 8.94 10.63 3.70
N LEU A 152 9.34 9.38 3.44
CA LEU A 152 9.67 8.40 4.48
C LEU A 152 10.96 8.71 5.25
N MET A 153 11.91 9.41 4.61
CA MET A 153 13.20 9.79 5.18
C MET A 153 13.46 11.30 4.96
N PRO A 154 12.81 12.18 5.74
CA PRO A 154 13.01 13.63 5.67
C PRO A 154 14.49 14.00 5.78
N ALA A 155 14.97 14.90 4.93
CA ALA A 155 16.40 15.13 4.73
C ALA A 155 17.14 15.56 6.01
N GLU A 156 16.58 16.50 6.78
CA GLU A 156 17.20 17.02 8.00
C GLU A 156 17.37 15.93 9.08
N GLU A 157 16.32 15.15 9.33
CA GLU A 157 16.36 14.06 10.29
C GLU A 157 17.27 12.94 9.79
N PHE A 158 17.20 12.60 8.49
CA PHE A 158 18.02 11.55 7.89
C PHE A 158 19.52 11.87 7.99
N VAL A 159 19.94 13.08 7.64
CA VAL A 159 21.37 13.48 7.71
C VAL A 159 21.88 13.41 9.14
N THR A 160 21.07 13.84 10.11
CA THR A 160 21.41 13.79 11.54
C THR A 160 21.61 12.35 12.01
N GLU A 161 20.64 11.47 11.73
CA GLU A 161 20.69 10.05 12.12
C GLU A 161 21.79 9.28 11.40
N PHE A 162 22.02 9.56 10.12
CA PHE A 162 23.04 8.90 9.30
C PHE A 162 24.47 9.32 9.68
N ARG A 163 24.69 10.54 10.14
CA ARG A 163 26.00 10.95 10.66
C ARG A 163 26.28 10.35 12.03
N ALA A 164 25.24 10.17 12.84
CA ALA A 164 25.35 9.54 14.16
C ALA A 164 25.46 8.01 14.10
N SER A 165 24.99 7.37 13.02
CA SER A 165 24.82 5.92 12.96
C SER A 165 24.93 5.34 11.55
N GLY A 166 25.16 4.03 11.43
CA GLY A 166 25.26 3.36 10.13
C GLY A 166 23.89 3.01 9.50
N ILE A 167 23.93 2.62 8.22
CA ILE A 167 22.77 2.26 7.38
C ILE A 167 21.70 1.43 8.11
N ARG A 168 22.08 0.37 8.82
CA ARG A 168 21.12 -0.54 9.48
C ARG A 168 20.38 0.13 10.64
N LYS A 169 21.03 1.00 11.42
CA LYS A 169 20.38 1.72 12.53
C LYS A 169 19.39 2.75 11.99
N VAL A 170 19.79 3.48 10.94
CA VAL A 170 18.91 4.41 10.22
C VAL A 170 17.71 3.68 9.61
N ALA A 171 17.92 2.49 9.03
CA ALA A 171 16.84 1.68 8.46
C ALA A 171 15.80 1.30 9.53
N THR A 172 16.26 0.88 10.71
CA THR A 172 15.37 0.60 11.85
C THR A 172 14.64 1.87 12.32
N ARG A 173 15.34 3.01 12.43
CA ARG A 173 14.75 4.29 12.86
C ARG A 173 13.60 4.75 11.96
N PHE A 174 13.81 4.70 10.65
CA PHE A 174 12.81 5.12 9.65
C PHE A 174 11.87 3.99 9.22
N ASN A 175 12.03 2.77 9.75
CA ASN A 175 11.22 1.60 9.39
C ASN A 175 11.20 1.31 7.86
N VAL A 176 12.36 1.44 7.22
CA VAL A 176 12.60 1.19 5.79
C VAL A 176 13.66 0.11 5.60
N SER A 177 13.90 -0.34 4.37
CA SER A 177 14.97 -1.30 4.09
C SER A 177 16.37 -0.63 4.15
N PRO A 178 17.43 -1.38 4.51
CA PRO A 178 18.80 -0.90 4.38
C PRO A 178 19.15 -0.41 2.96
N PHE A 179 18.60 -1.07 1.94
CA PHE A 179 18.76 -0.66 0.56
C PHE A 179 18.18 0.73 0.29
N ALA A 180 16.95 1.01 0.76
CA ALA A 180 16.33 2.33 0.62
C ALA A 180 17.14 3.44 1.32
N VAL A 181 17.70 3.15 2.50
CA VAL A 181 18.61 4.07 3.20
C VAL A 181 19.86 4.35 2.38
N ALA A 182 20.48 3.33 1.80
CA ALA A 182 21.68 3.52 0.99
C ALA A 182 21.41 4.38 -0.26
N ILE A 183 20.28 4.15 -0.94
CA ILE A 183 19.84 4.99 -2.06
C ILE A 183 19.59 6.44 -1.62
N ARG A 184 18.91 6.64 -0.48
CA ARG A 184 18.68 7.98 0.07
C ARG A 184 19.99 8.69 0.43
N ALA A 185 20.95 7.97 1.02
CA ALA A 185 22.26 8.51 1.35
C ALA A 185 23.05 8.95 0.11
N ARG A 186 22.98 8.21 -1.01
CA ARG A 186 23.57 8.65 -2.29
C ARG A 186 22.94 9.92 -2.82
N HIS A 187 21.61 9.95 -2.86
CA HIS A 187 20.89 11.12 -3.35
C HIS A 187 21.21 12.38 -2.55
N LEU A 188 21.58 12.24 -1.28
CA LEU A 188 22.02 13.33 -0.40
C LEU A 188 23.54 13.54 -0.36
N GLY A 189 24.32 12.82 -1.17
CA GLY A 189 25.78 12.93 -1.25
C GLY A 189 26.52 12.48 0.02
N LEU A 190 25.90 11.65 0.86
CA LEU A 190 26.50 11.14 2.10
C LEU A 190 27.36 9.90 1.90
N ILE A 191 27.14 9.16 0.80
CA ILE A 191 27.97 8.05 0.36
C ILE A 191 28.26 8.18 -1.12
N SER A 192 29.33 7.54 -1.57
CA SER A 192 29.73 7.57 -2.97
C SER A 192 28.84 6.70 -3.87
N ASP A 193 28.69 7.13 -5.13
CA ASP A 193 27.90 6.45 -6.15
C ASP A 193 28.51 5.13 -6.62
N ASP A 194 29.83 4.97 -6.45
CA ASP A 194 30.60 3.76 -6.82
C ASP A 194 30.45 2.59 -5.83
N LEU A 195 29.88 2.83 -4.65
CA LEU A 195 29.68 1.78 -3.66
C LEU A 195 28.81 0.65 -4.26
N ASN A 196 29.08 -0.61 -3.95
CA ASN A 196 28.18 -1.68 -4.40
C ASN A 196 27.08 -1.89 -3.35
N LEU A 197 25.80 -1.81 -3.76
CA LEU A 197 24.64 -2.04 -2.88
C LEU A 197 23.97 -3.39 -3.12
N SER A 198 24.52 -4.25 -3.98
CA SER A 198 23.89 -5.52 -4.37
C SER A 198 23.56 -6.41 -3.18
N GLU A 199 24.41 -6.44 -2.15
CA GLU A 199 24.16 -7.21 -0.92
C GLU A 199 22.93 -6.69 -0.16
N LEU A 200 22.77 -5.37 -0.04
CA LEU A 200 21.61 -4.77 0.62
C LEU A 200 20.32 -4.96 -0.17
N ASP A 201 20.41 -4.95 -1.51
CA ASP A 201 19.28 -5.24 -2.38
C ASP A 201 18.80 -6.69 -2.23
N LEU A 202 19.73 -7.65 -2.25
CA LEU A 202 19.45 -9.07 -2.01
C LEU A 202 18.80 -9.30 -0.64
N GLU A 203 19.30 -8.65 0.42
CA GLU A 203 18.66 -8.70 1.74
C GLU A 203 17.22 -8.16 1.73
N SER A 204 16.96 -7.11 0.94
CA SER A 204 15.63 -6.48 0.85
C SER A 204 14.61 -7.33 0.09
N THR A 205 15.08 -8.18 -0.83
CA THR A 205 14.27 -9.07 -1.68
C THR A 205 14.07 -10.47 -1.09
N ALA A 206 14.79 -10.81 -0.03
CA ALA A 206 14.68 -12.11 0.63
C ALA A 206 13.26 -12.34 1.16
N SER A 207 12.53 -13.28 0.55
CA SER A 207 11.18 -13.63 0.99
C SER A 207 11.21 -14.26 2.38
N HIS A 208 10.37 -13.77 3.30
CA HIS A 208 10.19 -14.44 4.58
C HIS A 208 9.19 -15.59 4.46
N LYS A 209 9.48 -16.72 5.13
CA LYS A 209 8.51 -17.82 5.27
C LYS A 209 7.27 -17.28 5.99
N SER A 210 6.12 -17.35 5.33
CA SER A 210 4.84 -17.03 5.96
C SER A 210 4.56 -18.05 7.07
N VAL A 211 4.53 -17.60 8.32
CA VAL A 211 4.02 -18.41 9.43
C VAL A 211 2.51 -18.51 9.28
N GLY A 212 1.97 -19.74 9.36
CA GLY A 212 0.54 -20.00 9.22
C GLY A 212 -0.28 -19.16 10.21
N GLY A 213 -1.21 -18.37 9.68
CA GLY A 213 -2.12 -17.54 10.46
C GLY A 213 -3.50 -18.18 10.60
N ASN A 214 -4.27 -17.73 11.58
CA ASN A 214 -5.68 -18.07 11.66
C ASN A 214 -6.40 -17.53 10.41
N PRO A 215 -7.09 -18.39 9.64
CA PRO A 215 -7.60 -18.04 8.32
C PRO A 215 -8.71 -16.98 8.35
N TYR A 216 -9.46 -16.88 9.47
CA TYR A 216 -10.47 -15.84 9.67
C TYR A 216 -9.82 -14.46 9.81
N TYR A 217 -8.81 -14.35 10.68
CA TYR A 217 -8.08 -13.10 10.87
C TYR A 217 -7.27 -12.68 9.65
N MET A 218 -6.75 -13.65 8.89
CA MET A 218 -6.11 -13.38 7.60
C MET A 218 -7.10 -12.77 6.61
N ALA A 219 -8.27 -13.39 6.43
CA ALA A 219 -9.31 -12.88 5.54
C ALA A 219 -9.73 -11.44 5.90
N LEU A 220 -9.88 -11.13 7.19
CA LEU A 220 -10.17 -9.75 7.63
C LEU A 220 -9.00 -8.81 7.30
N SER A 221 -7.77 -9.22 7.58
CA SER A 221 -6.59 -8.38 7.31
C SER A 221 -6.38 -8.06 5.82
N PHE A 222 -6.88 -8.93 4.93
CA PHE A 222 -6.75 -8.80 3.48
C PHE A 222 -7.64 -7.71 2.89
N ASN A 223 -8.71 -7.38 3.59
CA ASN A 223 -9.72 -6.46 3.10
C ASN A 223 -9.62 -5.12 3.83
N ASP A 224 -10.06 -4.07 3.15
CA ASP A 224 -10.24 -2.74 3.74
C ASP A 224 -11.41 -2.76 4.74
N ASN A 225 -11.33 -1.97 5.81
CA ASN A 225 -12.37 -1.96 6.83
C ASN A 225 -13.72 -1.48 6.27
N ARG A 226 -13.72 -0.41 5.46
CA ARG A 226 -14.95 0.12 4.84
C ARG A 226 -15.57 -0.89 3.89
N TYR A 227 -14.73 -1.59 3.13
CA TYR A 227 -15.18 -2.69 2.28
C TYR A 227 -15.86 -3.80 3.10
N MET A 228 -15.23 -4.20 4.21
CA MET A 228 -15.79 -5.22 5.10
C MET A 228 -17.11 -4.77 5.73
N THR A 229 -17.18 -3.54 6.24
CA THR A 229 -18.41 -2.96 6.79
C THR A 229 -19.55 -2.97 5.77
N ALA A 230 -19.27 -2.53 4.53
CA ALA A 230 -20.27 -2.54 3.46
C ALA A 230 -20.75 -3.96 3.12
N LEU A 231 -19.80 -4.91 3.05
CA LEU A 231 -20.10 -6.31 2.70
C LEU A 231 -20.96 -6.97 3.77
N VAL A 232 -20.61 -6.78 5.04
CA VAL A 232 -21.36 -7.31 6.18
C VAL A 232 -22.77 -6.72 6.22
N ARG A 233 -22.91 -5.40 6.13
CA ARG A 233 -24.22 -4.73 6.09
C ARG A 233 -25.11 -5.23 4.94
N SER A 234 -24.54 -5.41 3.75
CA SER A 234 -25.28 -5.92 2.59
C SER A 234 -25.71 -7.37 2.79
N GLN A 235 -24.91 -8.18 3.47
CA GLN A 235 -25.27 -9.56 3.79
C GLN A 235 -26.38 -9.60 4.84
N GLU A 236 -26.25 -8.82 5.92
CA GLU A 236 -27.23 -8.72 7.01
C GLU A 236 -28.59 -8.19 6.50
N ASN A 237 -28.58 -7.25 5.56
CA ASN A 237 -29.80 -6.71 4.93
C ASN A 237 -30.38 -7.61 3.81
N GLY A 238 -29.74 -8.75 3.52
CA GLY A 238 -30.20 -9.69 2.49
C GLY A 238 -30.00 -9.25 1.04
N THR A 239 -29.35 -8.12 0.80
CA THR A 239 -29.06 -7.62 -0.57
C THR A 239 -27.86 -8.32 -1.20
N LEU A 240 -27.00 -8.95 -0.40
CA LEU A 240 -25.85 -9.72 -0.85
C LEU A 240 -25.97 -11.21 -0.45
N PRO A 241 -26.20 -12.13 -1.41
CA PRO A 241 -26.29 -13.56 -1.12
C PRO A 241 -25.01 -14.13 -0.48
N PRO A 242 -25.10 -15.09 0.47
CA PRO A 242 -23.94 -15.65 1.17
C PRO A 242 -22.85 -16.21 0.24
N THR A 243 -23.23 -16.82 -0.89
CA THR A 243 -22.28 -17.35 -1.88
C THR A 243 -21.46 -16.24 -2.54
N LYS A 244 -22.12 -15.14 -2.93
CA LYS A 244 -21.47 -13.95 -3.51
C LYS A 244 -20.61 -13.25 -2.44
N ALA A 245 -21.10 -13.13 -1.21
CA ALA A 245 -20.35 -12.57 -0.08
C ALA A 245 -19.06 -13.34 0.21
N ALA A 246 -19.13 -14.67 0.29
CA ALA A 246 -17.95 -15.52 0.52
C ALA A 246 -16.90 -15.37 -0.60
N ALA A 247 -17.35 -15.34 -1.87
CA ALA A 247 -16.48 -15.12 -3.01
C ALA A 247 -15.82 -13.73 -3.01
N LEU A 248 -16.57 -12.68 -2.69
CA LEU A 248 -16.09 -11.30 -2.56
C LEU A 248 -15.14 -11.14 -1.37
N LEU A 249 -15.37 -11.83 -0.27
CA LEU A 249 -14.50 -11.83 0.89
C LEU A 249 -13.19 -12.60 0.61
N GLY A 250 -13.29 -13.65 -0.19
CA GLY A 250 -12.18 -14.55 -0.54
C GLY A 250 -12.05 -15.73 0.42
N VAL A 251 -13.16 -16.20 0.98
CA VAL A 251 -13.24 -17.35 1.90
C VAL A 251 -14.25 -18.38 1.40
N SER A 252 -14.23 -19.59 1.97
CA SER A 252 -15.29 -20.56 1.71
C SER A 252 -16.61 -20.12 2.35
N THR A 253 -17.74 -20.57 1.81
CA THR A 253 -19.07 -20.30 2.38
C THR A 253 -19.19 -20.78 3.83
N LYS A 254 -18.56 -21.93 4.16
CA LYS A 254 -18.50 -22.47 5.52
C LYS A 254 -17.79 -21.56 6.52
N MET A 255 -16.88 -20.70 6.05
CA MET A 255 -16.15 -19.77 6.89
C MET A 255 -16.83 -18.42 7.04
N LEU A 256 -17.82 -18.10 6.22
CA LEU A 256 -18.40 -16.76 6.10
C LEU A 256 -18.94 -16.27 7.45
N ASP A 257 -19.90 -16.99 8.03
CA ASP A 257 -20.60 -16.57 9.25
C ASP A 257 -19.64 -16.31 10.40
N LYS A 258 -18.67 -17.21 10.61
CA LYS A 258 -17.66 -17.04 11.65
C LYS A 258 -16.71 -15.88 11.35
N THR A 259 -16.38 -15.61 10.08
CA THR A 259 -15.56 -14.44 9.71
C THR A 259 -16.30 -13.15 9.99
N ILE A 260 -17.59 -13.06 9.63
CA ILE A 260 -18.45 -11.90 9.91
C ILE A 260 -18.60 -11.67 11.41
N ARG A 261 -18.85 -12.74 12.18
CA ARG A 261 -18.94 -12.63 13.65
C ARG A 261 -17.67 -12.06 14.27
N ILE A 262 -16.50 -12.57 13.86
CA ILE A 262 -15.20 -12.06 14.34
C ILE A 262 -14.98 -10.60 13.93
N PHE A 263 -15.45 -10.20 12.75
CA PHE A 263 -15.41 -8.80 12.32
C PHE A 263 -16.25 -7.91 13.24
N ASN A 264 -17.52 -8.27 13.46
CA ASN A 264 -18.42 -7.51 14.33
C ASN A 264 -17.90 -7.40 15.77
N GLU A 265 -17.33 -8.49 16.33
CA GLU A 265 -16.69 -8.49 17.65
C GLU A 265 -15.50 -7.53 17.77
N ARG A 266 -14.79 -7.25 16.66
CA ARG A 266 -13.67 -6.31 16.62
C ARG A 266 -14.15 -4.86 16.55
N GLU A 267 -15.14 -4.58 15.71
CA GLU A 267 -15.67 -3.22 15.54
C GLU A 267 -16.33 -2.68 16.82
N VAL A 268 -16.91 -3.54 17.65
CA VAL A 268 -17.49 -3.14 18.96
C VAL A 268 -16.43 -2.71 19.98
N ARG A 269 -15.15 -3.08 19.78
CA ARG A 269 -14.05 -2.80 20.71
C ARG A 269 -13.22 -1.56 20.34
N LEU A 270 -13.52 -0.93 19.20
CA LEU A 270 -12.84 0.27 18.68
C LEU A 270 -13.67 1.52 18.94
#